data_AF-A0A2P5W254-F1
#
_entry.id   AF-A0A2P5W254-F1
#
_cell.length_a   1.000
_cell.length_b   1.000
_cell.length_c   1.000
_cell.angle_alpha   90.00
_cell.angle_beta   90.00
_cell.angle_gamma   90.00
#
_symmetry.space_group_name_H-M   'P 1'
#
loop_
_entity.id
_entity.type
_entity.pdbx_description
1 polymer ?
#
loop_
_entity_poly.entity_id
_entity_poly.type
_entity_poly.pdbx_seq_one_letter_code
_entity_poly.pdbx_strand_id
1 'polypeptide(L)'
;MSAESSKTHGGLRAVYCSYGCSKYKQGGCDFFEWVEKQDGNGNLNELKGYIKMLLIENRELRIENAEFKKMVKVDEIEKLVRKVAKQKEKLRGYKLLVTKIENDVYFYKVAFITLWIIFVVLKFVV
;
A
#
# COMPACT_ATOMS: atom_id res chain seq x y z
N MET A 1 -33.09 10.53 51.25
CA MET A 1 -31.83 11.17 51.71
C MET A 1 -30.82 11.10 50.57
N SER A 2 -30.13 12.22 50.34
CA SER A 2 -29.14 12.63 49.31
C SER A 2 -28.36 11.52 48.56
N ALA A 3 -27.99 11.66 47.29
CA ALA A 3 -27.26 12.79 46.66
C ALA A 3 -27.57 12.91 45.14
N GLU A 4 -27.87 14.10 44.62
CA GLU A 4 -26.97 14.98 43.82
C GLU A 4 -26.27 14.29 42.64
N SER A 5 -26.69 14.57 41.41
CA SER A 5 -26.19 15.65 40.54
C SER A 5 -24.73 15.51 40.11
N SER A 6 -24.49 15.14 38.85
CA SER A 6 -23.58 15.92 37.98
C SER A 6 -23.76 15.56 36.51
N LYS A 7 -23.93 16.61 35.69
CA LYS A 7 -24.09 16.59 34.24
C LYS A 7 -22.75 16.25 33.57
N THR A 8 -22.81 15.54 32.44
CA THR A 8 -21.88 15.81 31.34
C THR A 8 -22.64 15.78 30.02
N HIS A 9 -22.85 16.98 29.48
CA HIS A 9 -23.04 17.22 28.05
C HIS A 9 -21.87 16.62 27.28
N GLY A 10 -22.13 16.07 26.09
CA GLY A 10 -21.11 15.93 25.06
C GLY A 10 -21.08 14.57 24.39
N GLY A 11 -21.35 14.59 23.09
CA GLY A 11 -20.84 13.59 22.17
C GLY A 11 -21.92 12.67 21.62
N LEU A 12 -22.25 12.90 20.36
CA LEU A 12 -22.68 11.87 19.41
C LEU A 12 -21.84 10.60 19.62
N ARG A 13 -22.33 9.69 20.46
CA ARG A 13 -21.67 8.42 20.71
C ARG A 13 -22.37 7.39 19.87
N ALA A 14 -21.77 7.18 18.70
CA ALA A 14 -21.98 6.10 17.76
C ALA A 14 -22.81 4.94 18.32
N VAL A 15 -24.04 4.82 17.83
CA VAL A 15 -24.81 3.57 17.95
C VAL A 15 -24.20 2.60 16.94
N TYR A 16 -23.03 2.06 17.27
CA TYR A 16 -22.52 0.86 16.64
C TYR A 16 -23.47 -0.26 17.00
N CYS A 17 -24.25 -0.73 16.01
CA CYS A 17 -24.95 -2.00 16.06
C CYS A 17 -23.89 -3.13 16.00
N SER A 18 -23.14 -3.27 17.08
CA SER A 18 -22.12 -4.29 17.29
C SER A 18 -22.41 -4.97 18.61
N TYR A 19 -23.41 -5.84 18.63
CA TYR A 19 -23.42 -6.97 19.55
C TYR A 19 -24.13 -8.15 18.87
N GLY A 20 -23.29 -9.08 18.42
CA GLY A 20 -23.52 -10.52 18.44
C GLY A 20 -24.92 -11.03 18.14
N CYS A 21 -25.08 -11.52 16.91
CA CYS A 21 -26.07 -12.52 16.52
C CYS A 21 -25.75 -13.89 17.18
N SER A 22 -25.63 -13.89 18.52
CA SER A 22 -25.31 -15.02 19.38
C SER A 22 -26.25 -14.94 20.56
N LYS A 23 -27.29 -15.77 20.53
CA LYS A 23 -28.40 -15.92 21.50
C LYS A 23 -29.66 -15.11 21.19
N TYR A 24 -30.39 -15.58 20.18
CA TYR A 24 -31.86 -15.47 20.14
C TYR A 24 -32.48 -16.35 21.25
N LYS A 25 -32.28 -15.96 22.51
CA LYS A 25 -33.10 -16.44 23.64
C LYS A 25 -33.42 -15.23 24.49
N GLN A 26 -34.72 -14.91 24.55
CA GLN A 26 -35.39 -13.81 25.26
C GLN A 26 -35.57 -12.50 24.45
N GLY A 27 -36.55 -12.52 23.54
CA GLY A 27 -37.55 -11.45 23.43
C GLY A 27 -37.12 -10.07 22.93
N GLY A 28 -36.04 -9.96 22.15
CA GLY A 28 -35.69 -8.72 21.44
C GLY A 28 -36.30 -8.67 20.04
N CYS A 29 -36.92 -7.55 19.69
CA CYS A 29 -37.39 -7.27 18.33
C CYS A 29 -36.19 -7.12 17.39
N ASP A 30 -36.27 -7.67 16.17
CA ASP A 30 -35.26 -7.39 15.13
C ASP A 30 -35.24 -5.89 14.82
N PHE A 31 -34.11 -5.35 14.33
CA PHE A 31 -33.92 -3.91 14.06
C PHE A 31 -35.13 -3.27 13.35
N PHE A 32 -35.68 -3.98 12.35
CA PHE A 32 -36.84 -3.52 11.62
C PHE A 32 -38.14 -3.52 12.43
N GLU A 33 -38.34 -4.52 13.29
CA GLU A 33 -39.51 -4.62 14.17
C GLU A 33 -39.47 -3.55 15.29
N TRP A 34 -38.26 -3.16 15.74
CA TRP A 34 -38.08 -2.01 16.64
C TRP A 34 -38.45 -0.69 15.96
N VAL A 35 -38.04 -0.48 14.71
CA VAL A 35 -38.40 0.73 13.93
C VAL A 35 -39.90 0.75 13.58
N GLU A 36 -40.49 -0.41 13.25
CA GLU A 36 -41.93 -0.58 12.96
C GLU A 36 -42.81 -0.12 14.14
N LYS A 37 -42.34 -0.36 15.37
CA LYS A 37 -43.02 0.03 16.62
C LYS A 37 -42.86 1.50 16.99
N GLN A 38 -41.85 2.20 16.48
CA GLN A 38 -41.58 3.61 16.79
C GLN A 38 -42.26 4.57 15.79
N ASP A 39 -42.14 4.31 14.48
CA ASP A 39 -42.46 5.31 13.44
C ASP A 39 -43.70 4.99 12.57
N GLY A 40 -44.34 3.84 12.80
CA GLY A 40 -45.47 3.41 11.97
C GLY A 40 -45.04 2.89 10.60
N ASN A 41 -45.83 1.95 10.07
CA ASN A 41 -45.43 1.00 9.02
C ASN A 41 -45.13 1.62 7.62
N GLY A 42 -45.40 2.92 7.42
CA GLY A 42 -45.30 3.57 6.12
C GLY A 42 -43.86 3.68 5.59
N ASN A 43 -42.93 4.19 6.42
CA ASN A 43 -41.54 4.43 6.01
C ASN A 43 -40.64 3.20 6.08
N LEU A 44 -41.07 2.15 6.78
CA LEU A 44 -40.20 1.01 7.04
C LEU A 44 -40.07 0.08 5.84
N ASN A 45 -41.14 -0.10 5.06
CA ASN A 45 -41.08 -0.94 3.86
C ASN A 45 -40.18 -0.32 2.79
N GLU A 46 -40.19 1.01 2.66
CA GLU A 46 -39.25 1.73 1.79
C GLU A 46 -37.82 1.60 2.29
N LEU A 47 -37.57 1.81 3.59
CA LEU A 47 -36.23 1.66 4.19
C LEU A 47 -35.69 0.21 4.05
N LYS A 48 -36.54 -0.80 4.25
CA LYS A 48 -36.21 -2.22 3.99
C LYS A 48 -35.82 -2.43 2.54
N GLY A 49 -36.52 -1.78 1.60
CA GLY A 49 -36.20 -1.81 0.17
C GLY A 49 -34.81 -1.21 -0.12
N TYR A 50 -34.54 -0.01 0.39
CA TYR A 50 -33.26 0.67 0.23
C TYR A 50 -32.09 -0.12 0.82
N ILE A 51 -32.26 -0.69 2.02
CA ILE A 51 -31.20 -1.51 2.65
C ILE A 51 -30.92 -2.77 1.82
N LYS A 52 -31.96 -3.43 1.29
CA LYS A 52 -31.75 -4.58 0.40
C LYS A 52 -31.00 -4.18 -0.87
N MET A 53 -31.36 -3.05 -1.48
CA MET A 53 -30.66 -2.53 -2.67
C MET A 53 -29.19 -2.24 -2.37
N LEU A 54 -28.89 -1.52 -1.29
CA LEU A 54 -27.53 -1.19 -0.86
C LEU A 54 -26.69 -2.44 -0.51
N LEU A 55 -27.31 -3.48 0.03
CA LEU A 55 -26.63 -4.75 0.31
C LEU A 55 -26.26 -5.50 -0.97
N ILE A 56 -27.12 -5.45 -1.99
CA ILE A 56 -26.85 -6.03 -3.31
C ILE A 56 -25.71 -5.25 -3.98
N GLU A 57 -25.80 -3.92 -4.01
CA GLU A 57 -24.77 -3.05 -4.60
C GLU A 57 -23.41 -3.22 -3.89
N ASN A 58 -23.38 -3.31 -2.56
CA ASN A 58 -22.14 -3.61 -1.83
C ASN A 58 -21.56 -4.97 -2.21
N ARG A 59 -22.41 -5.96 -2.46
CA ARG A 59 -21.95 -7.30 -2.86
C ARG A 59 -21.34 -7.26 -4.26
N GLU A 60 -21.96 -6.56 -5.19
CA GLU A 60 -21.46 -6.34 -6.55
C GLU A 60 -20.13 -5.58 -6.54
N LEU A 61 -20.04 -4.46 -5.83
CA LEU A 61 -18.80 -3.70 -5.65
C LEU A 61 -17.67 -4.54 -5.01
N ARG A 62 -18.00 -5.47 -4.10
CA ARG A 62 -17.00 -6.39 -3.53
C ARG A 62 -16.50 -7.42 -4.55
N ILE A 63 -17.36 -7.88 -5.44
CA ILE A 63 -16.99 -8.80 -6.53
C ILE A 63 -16.13 -8.06 -7.55
N GLU A 64 -16.55 -6.89 -8.00
CA GLU A 64 -15.77 -6.05 -8.93
C GLU A 64 -14.41 -5.68 -8.33
N ASN A 65 -14.34 -5.27 -7.07
CA ASN A 65 -13.06 -5.00 -6.42
C ASN A 65 -12.15 -6.25 -6.35
N ALA A 66 -12.73 -7.44 -6.15
CA ALA A 66 -11.97 -8.69 -6.16
C ALA A 66 -11.48 -9.05 -7.58
N GLU A 67 -12.26 -8.74 -8.61
CA GLU A 67 -11.89 -8.92 -10.02
C GLU A 67 -10.84 -7.91 -10.47
N PHE A 68 -10.98 -6.63 -10.12
CA PHE A 68 -9.94 -5.63 -10.32
C PHE A 68 -8.64 -6.06 -9.65
N LYS A 69 -8.70 -6.52 -8.39
CA LYS A 69 -7.51 -7.05 -7.68
C LYS A 69 -6.85 -8.24 -8.39
N LYS A 70 -7.58 -9.00 -9.22
CA LYS A 70 -7.04 -10.09 -10.06
C LYS A 70 -6.58 -9.62 -11.44
N MET A 71 -7.30 -8.70 -12.08
CA MET A 71 -6.93 -8.05 -13.36
C MET A 71 -5.75 -7.10 -13.24
N VAL A 72 -5.38 -6.78 -12.01
CA VAL A 72 -4.22 -5.99 -11.63
C VAL A 72 -2.96 -6.73 -12.09
N LYS A 73 -2.60 -6.42 -13.34
CA LYS A 73 -1.25 -6.52 -13.91
C LYS A 73 -0.18 -5.82 -13.05
N VAL A 74 -0.54 -5.22 -11.90
CA VAL A 74 0.44 -4.67 -10.96
C VAL A 74 1.37 -5.75 -10.45
N ASP A 75 0.96 -7.01 -10.24
CA ASP A 75 1.94 -8.04 -9.83
C ASP A 75 2.98 -8.33 -10.94
N GLU A 76 2.52 -8.39 -12.20
CA GLU A 76 3.43 -8.53 -13.35
C GLU A 76 4.31 -7.28 -13.56
N ILE A 77 3.71 -6.09 -13.48
CA ILE A 77 4.41 -4.81 -13.58
C ILE A 77 5.41 -4.67 -12.42
N GLU A 78 5.06 -5.08 -11.21
CA GLU A 78 5.92 -5.02 -10.03
C GLU A 78 7.10 -6.00 -10.16
N LYS A 79 6.85 -7.21 -10.69
CA LYS A 79 7.93 -8.14 -11.07
C LYS A 79 8.84 -7.55 -12.13
N LEU A 80 8.30 -6.89 -13.16
CA LEU A 80 9.09 -6.23 -14.20
C LEU A 80 9.90 -5.06 -13.62
N VAL A 81 9.31 -4.21 -12.79
CA VAL A 81 9.98 -3.10 -12.09
C VAL A 81 11.13 -3.63 -11.23
N ARG A 82 10.94 -4.72 -10.48
CA ARG A 82 12.02 -5.36 -9.71
C ARG A 82 13.15 -5.90 -10.59
N LYS A 83 12.83 -6.51 -11.74
CA LYS A 83 13.85 -6.97 -12.71
C LYS A 83 14.64 -5.80 -13.30
N VAL A 84 13.96 -4.73 -13.69
CA VAL A 84 14.58 -3.51 -14.23
C VAL A 84 15.47 -2.83 -13.19
N ALA A 85 15.02 -2.76 -11.93
CA ALA A 85 15.83 -2.23 -10.83
C ALA A 85 17.14 -3.01 -10.64
N LYS A 86 17.09 -4.36 -10.64
CA LYS A 86 18.28 -5.21 -10.56
C LYS A 86 19.23 -5.02 -11.75
N GLN A 87 18.70 -4.89 -12.97
CA GLN A 87 19.53 -4.63 -14.15
C GLN A 87 20.21 -3.26 -14.08
N LYS A 88 19.51 -2.22 -13.63
CA LYS A 88 20.06 -0.87 -13.43
C LYS A 88 21.23 -0.87 -12.44
N GLU A 89 21.11 -1.64 -11.35
CA GLU A 89 22.18 -1.77 -10.35
C GLU A 89 23.41 -2.49 -10.90
N LYS A 90 23.21 -3.61 -11.63
CA LYS A 90 24.31 -4.29 -12.33
C LYS A 90 25.02 -3.34 -13.31
N LEU A 91 24.26 -2.57 -14.09
CA LEU A 91 24.82 -1.63 -15.06
C LEU A 91 25.65 -0.52 -14.38
N ARG A 92 25.22 -0.03 -13.20
CA ARG A 92 26.02 0.89 -12.38
C ARG A 92 27.34 0.26 -11.95
N GLY A 93 27.34 -1.01 -11.53
CA GLY A 93 28.55 -1.75 -11.19
C GLY A 93 29.52 -1.88 -12.37
N TYR A 94 29.02 -2.25 -13.55
CA TYR A 94 29.84 -2.29 -14.76
C TYR A 94 30.42 -0.92 -15.13
N LYS A 95 29.64 0.17 -15.02
CA LYS A 95 30.14 1.52 -15.31
C LYS A 95 31.28 1.93 -14.37
N LEU A 96 31.20 1.56 -13.09
CA LEU A 96 32.28 1.78 -12.13
C LEU A 96 33.54 0.94 -12.46
N LEU A 97 33.36 -0.30 -12.89
CA LEU A 97 34.49 -1.14 -13.32
C LEU A 97 35.17 -0.60 -14.57
N VAL A 98 34.39 -0.19 -15.58
CA VAL A 98 34.93 0.38 -16.83
C VAL A 98 35.72 1.65 -16.54
N THR A 99 35.18 2.57 -15.73
CA THR A 99 35.89 3.80 -15.36
C THR A 99 37.16 3.54 -14.56
N LYS A 100 37.15 2.52 -13.68
CA LYS A 100 38.36 2.10 -12.97
C LYS A 100 39.42 1.58 -13.94
N ILE A 101 39.05 0.68 -14.85
CA ILE A 101 39.96 0.11 -15.86
C ILE A 101 40.52 1.21 -16.76
N GLU A 102 39.68 2.16 -17.18
CA GLU A 102 40.10 3.27 -18.05
C GLU A 102 41.14 4.17 -17.35
N ASN A 103 40.93 4.46 -16.07
CA ASN A 103 41.90 5.20 -15.24
C ASN A 103 43.20 4.40 -15.04
N ASP A 104 43.13 3.10 -14.77
CA ASP A 104 44.31 2.25 -14.61
C ASP A 104 45.13 2.20 -15.92
N VAL A 105 44.47 2.03 -17.08
CA VAL A 105 45.12 2.07 -18.39
C VAL A 105 45.78 3.41 -18.66
N TYR A 106 45.13 4.52 -18.31
CA TYR A 106 45.72 5.85 -18.43
C TYR A 106 46.97 5.98 -17.56
N PHE A 107 46.90 5.53 -16.31
CA PHE A 107 48.05 5.53 -15.39
C PHE A 107 49.23 4.73 -15.95
N TYR A 108 49.00 3.50 -16.45
CA TYR A 108 50.05 2.68 -17.05
C TYR A 108 50.69 3.32 -18.27
N LYS A 109 49.90 3.99 -19.14
CA LYS A 109 50.43 4.72 -20.29
C LYS A 109 51.36 5.85 -19.85
N VAL A 110 50.94 6.65 -18.87
CA VAL A 110 51.75 7.75 -18.34
C VAL A 110 53.04 7.20 -17.71
N ALA A 111 52.94 6.20 -16.84
CA ALA A 111 54.10 5.58 -16.20
C ALA A 111 55.10 5.00 -17.20
N PHE A 112 54.61 4.35 -18.26
CA PHE A 112 55.46 3.82 -19.33
C PHE A 112 56.21 4.92 -20.07
N ILE A 113 55.53 6.03 -20.42
CA ILE A 113 56.18 7.18 -21.07
C ILE A 113 57.23 7.80 -20.16
N THR A 114 56.92 8.00 -18.87
CA THR A 114 57.87 8.56 -17.90
C THR A 114 59.10 7.68 -17.73
N LEU A 115 58.92 6.35 -17.60
CA LEU A 115 60.03 5.40 -17.51
C LEU A 115 60.88 5.39 -18.79
N TRP A 116 60.24 5.50 -19.97
CA TRP A 116 60.96 5.61 -21.23
C TRP A 116 61.81 6.86 -21.32
N ILE A 117 61.28 8.01 -20.90
CA ILE A 117 62.04 9.27 -20.86
C ILE A 117 63.25 9.13 -19.93
N ILE A 118 63.05 8.58 -18.72
CA ILE A 118 64.14 8.33 -17.76
C ILE A 118 65.20 7.41 -18.36
N PHE A 119 64.80 6.31 -19.00
CA PHE A 119 65.71 5.37 -19.64
C PHE A 119 66.55 6.04 -20.73
N VAL A 120 65.92 6.83 -21.61
CA VAL A 120 66.60 7.57 -22.67
C VAL A 120 67.60 8.56 -22.09
N VAL A 121 67.20 9.36 -21.09
CA VAL A 121 68.10 10.32 -20.45
C VAL A 121 69.31 9.63 -19.82
N LEU A 122 69.11 8.54 -19.06
CA LEU A 122 70.20 7.76 -18.47
C LEU A 122 71.18 7.21 -19.53
N LYS A 123 70.66 6.81 -20.69
CA LYS A 123 71.44 6.30 -21.83
C LYS A 123 72.35 7.35 -22.48
N PHE A 124 72.08 8.64 -22.31
CA PHE A 124 72.88 9.74 -22.85
C PHE A 124 73.75 10.43 -21.80
N VAL A 125 73.49 10.21 -20.50
CA VAL A 125 74.24 10.80 -19.38
C VAL A 125 75.38 9.88 -18.89
N VAL A 126 75.34 8.58 -19.22
CA VAL A 126 76.41 7.59 -19.00
C VAL A 126 77.15 7.35 -20.30
#